data_AF-A0A3M1NI79-F1
#
_entry.id   AF-A0A3M1NI79-F1
#
_cell.length_a   1.000
_cell.length_b   1.000
_cell.length_c   1.000
_cell.angle_alpha   90.00
_cell.angle_beta   90.00
_cell.angle_gamma   90.00
#
_symmetry.space_group_name_H-M   'P 1'
#
loop_
_entity.id
_entity.type
_entity.pdbx_description
1 polymer ?
#
loop_
_entity_poly.entity_id
_entity_poly.type
_entity_poly.pdbx_seq_one_letter_code
_entity_poly.pdbx_strand_id
1 'polypeptide(L)'
;MKELVRRLEKKGWIREEIEKVCVILKRAQINKSKGIRVFEHFAYWLVLAIILIGNGIISLSLVPLILVFDDFNLYITIIVAGLVFGVLFDSLLSDASLTNHHYILNMIMLPVIAAVIFVLITIITNYLGLILELNVPMHNPIMVGIIYAIAIILPHSIRRAAA
;
A
#
# COMPACT_ATOMS: atom_id res chain seq x y z
N MET A 1 -22.73 0.05 8.01
CA MET A 1 -24.07 0.33 8.58
C MET A 1 -24.43 -0.60 9.72
N LYS A 2 -24.43 -1.94 9.54
CA LYS A 2 -24.67 -2.90 10.64
C LYS A 2 -23.74 -2.69 11.84
N GLU A 3 -22.45 -2.43 11.59
CA GLU A 3 -21.45 -2.08 12.62
C GLU A 3 -21.81 -0.82 13.43
N LEU A 4 -22.36 0.20 12.77
CA LEU A 4 -22.73 1.47 13.40
C LEU A 4 -23.92 1.27 14.35
N VAL A 5 -24.94 0.54 13.88
CA VAL A 5 -26.11 0.16 14.69
C VAL A 5 -25.66 -0.58 15.95
N ARG A 6 -24.83 -1.61 15.80
CA ARG A 6 -24.32 -2.39 16.94
C ARG A 6 -23.52 -1.55 17.95
N ARG A 7 -22.72 -0.58 17.50
CA ARG A 7 -21.98 0.34 18.38
C ARG A 7 -22.89 1.32 19.11
N LEU A 8 -23.95 1.80 18.47
CA LEU A 8 -24.91 2.72 19.08
C LEU A 8 -25.82 1.98 20.08
N GLU A 9 -26.27 0.76 19.75
CA GLU A 9 -26.98 -0.11 20.69
C GLU A 9 -26.14 -0.39 21.94
N LYS A 10 -24.84 -0.71 21.79
CA LYS A 10 -23.92 -0.89 22.93
C LYS A 10 -23.74 0.37 23.79
N LYS A 11 -23.96 1.56 23.23
CA LYS A 11 -23.92 2.84 23.96
C LYS A 11 -25.25 3.20 24.61
N GLY A 12 -26.27 2.33 24.52
CA GLY A 12 -27.58 2.54 25.13
C GLY A 12 -28.52 3.44 24.34
N TRP A 13 -28.26 3.67 23.05
CA TRP A 13 -29.14 4.49 22.21
C TRP A 13 -30.44 3.75 21.90
N ILE A 14 -31.55 4.50 21.82
CA ILE A 14 -32.87 3.95 21.52
C ILE A 14 -32.95 3.63 20.01
N ARG A 15 -33.55 2.49 19.65
CA ARG A 15 -33.63 2.04 18.25
C ARG A 15 -34.18 3.08 17.28
N GLU A 16 -35.17 3.85 17.71
CA GLU A 16 -35.79 4.92 16.91
C GLU A 16 -34.80 6.06 16.60
N GLU A 17 -33.93 6.40 17.55
CA GLU A 17 -32.86 7.40 17.35
C GLU A 17 -31.79 6.86 16.41
N ILE A 18 -31.40 5.59 16.59
CA ILE A 18 -30.44 4.92 15.70
C ILE A 18 -30.97 4.91 14.28
N GLU A 19 -32.25 4.58 14.08
CA GLU A 19 -32.88 4.55 12.77
C GLU A 19 -32.92 5.94 12.13
N LYS A 20 -33.30 6.99 12.88
CA LYS A 20 -33.23 8.38 12.41
C LYS A 20 -31.82 8.78 11.98
N VAL A 21 -30.79 8.51 12.79
CA VAL A 21 -29.40 8.82 12.44
C VAL A 21 -28.97 8.06 11.17
N CYS A 22 -29.38 6.79 11.05
CA CYS A 22 -29.10 5.97 9.88
C CYS A 22 -29.76 6.51 8.61
N VAL A 23 -30.99 7.01 8.70
CA VAL A 23 -31.70 7.65 7.58
C VAL A 23 -31.03 8.96 7.18
N ILE A 24 -30.64 9.80 8.15
CA ILE A 24 -29.92 11.06 7.89
C ILE A 24 -28.59 10.78 7.20
N LEU A 25 -27.81 9.82 7.69
CA LEU A 25 -26.52 9.42 7.10
C LEU A 25 -26.70 8.88 5.68
N LYS A 26 -27.68 7.99 5.45
CA LYS A 26 -27.98 7.48 4.10
C LYS A 26 -28.38 8.60 3.16
N ARG A 27 -29.23 9.53 3.61
CA ARG A 27 -29.68 10.67 2.81
C ARG A 27 -28.51 11.61 2.49
N ALA A 28 -27.62 11.86 3.44
CA ALA A 28 -26.39 12.64 3.22
C ALA A 28 -25.42 11.95 2.24
N GLN A 29 -25.32 10.62 2.28
CA GLN A 29 -24.49 9.85 1.35
C GLN A 29 -25.04 9.87 -0.08
N ILE A 30 -26.38 9.79 -0.24
CA ILE A 30 -27.05 9.85 -1.55
C ILE A 30 -27.01 11.27 -2.13
N ASN A 31 -27.22 12.29 -1.29
CA ASN A 31 -27.19 13.70 -1.68
C ASN A 31 -25.78 14.31 -1.63
N LYS A 32 -24.72 13.49 -1.70
CA LYS A 32 -23.35 13.98 -1.84
C LYS A 32 -23.27 14.95 -3.01
N SER A 33 -22.85 16.18 -2.73
CA SER A 33 -22.68 17.19 -3.77
C SER A 33 -21.67 16.71 -4.81
N LYS A 34 -21.84 17.15 -6.07
CA LYS A 34 -20.89 16.83 -7.14
C LYS A 34 -19.45 17.21 -6.75
N GLY A 35 -19.27 18.31 -6.01
CA GLY A 35 -17.98 18.76 -5.50
C GLY A 35 -17.32 17.77 -4.53
N ILE A 36 -18.08 17.19 -3.60
CA ILE A 36 -17.55 16.17 -2.66
C ILE A 36 -17.09 14.94 -3.45
N ARG A 37 -17.84 14.51 -4.48
CA ARG A 37 -17.46 13.34 -5.28
C ARG A 37 -16.19 13.57 -6.10
N VAL A 38 -16.01 14.77 -6.64
CA VAL A 38 -14.77 15.16 -7.35
C VAL A 38 -13.59 15.22 -6.40
N PHE A 39 -13.78 15.79 -5.21
CA PHE A 39 -12.74 15.84 -4.18
C PHE A 39 -12.31 14.44 -3.73
N GLU A 40 -13.26 13.52 -3.53
CA GLU A 40 -12.97 12.12 -3.22
C GLU A 40 -12.15 11.43 -4.32
N HIS A 41 -12.51 11.64 -5.58
CA HIS A 41 -11.76 11.10 -6.71
C HIS A 41 -10.34 11.69 -6.79
N PHE A 42 -10.20 13.00 -6.62
CA PHE A 42 -8.90 13.67 -6.60
C PHE A 42 -8.02 13.18 -5.44
N ALA A 43 -8.59 13.08 -4.23
CA ALA A 43 -7.88 12.58 -3.05
C ALA A 43 -7.39 11.14 -3.26
N TYR A 44 -8.19 10.28 -3.90
CA TYR A 44 -7.78 8.93 -4.26
C TYR A 44 -6.54 8.91 -5.17
N TRP A 45 -6.56 9.69 -6.26
CA TRP A 45 -5.42 9.79 -7.17
C TRP A 45 -4.18 10.39 -6.50
N LEU A 46 -4.38 11.36 -5.61
CA LEU A 46 -3.30 11.97 -4.85
C LEU A 46 -2.66 10.96 -3.89
N VAL A 47 -3.46 10.16 -3.18
CA VAL A 47 -2.94 9.06 -2.34
C VAL A 47 -2.17 8.04 -3.19
N LEU A 48 -2.71 7.64 -4.34
CA LEU A 48 -2.02 6.72 -5.24
C LEU A 48 -0.68 7.28 -5.74
N ALA A 49 -0.64 8.57 -6.08
CA ALA A 49 0.58 9.26 -6.49
C ALA A 49 1.63 9.32 -5.36
N ILE A 50 1.21 9.63 -4.13
CA ILE A 50 2.09 9.61 -2.96
C ILE A 50 2.67 8.21 -2.73
N ILE A 51 1.84 7.18 -2.84
CA ILE A 51 2.26 5.78 -2.69
C ILE A 51 3.30 5.42 -3.76
N LEU A 52 3.07 5.81 -5.02
CA LEU A 52 3.98 5.56 -6.14
C LEU A 52 5.33 6.28 -5.94
N ILE A 53 5.30 7.56 -5.60
CA ILE A 53 6.50 8.37 -5.36
C ILE A 53 7.27 7.82 -4.15
N GLY A 54 6.57 7.50 -3.07
CA GLY A 54 7.15 6.87 -1.89
C GLY A 54 7.90 5.59 -2.26
N ASN A 55 7.25 4.68 -3.00
CA ASN A 55 7.86 3.44 -3.47
C ASN A 55 9.13 3.68 -4.29
N GLY A 56 9.11 4.68 -5.18
CA GLY A 56 10.29 5.09 -5.96
C GLY A 56 11.45 5.58 -5.08
N ILE A 57 11.18 6.47 -4.12
CA ILE A 57 12.18 7.02 -3.20
C ILE A 57 12.85 5.90 -2.40
N ILE A 58 12.05 4.96 -1.89
CA ILE A 58 12.54 3.81 -1.10
C ILE A 58 13.41 2.91 -1.96
N SER A 59 12.94 2.59 -3.16
CA SER A 59 13.69 1.70 -4.04
C SER A 59 15.03 2.34 -4.42
N LEU A 60 15.06 3.66 -4.62
CA LEU A 60 16.28 4.40 -4.89
C LEU A 60 17.21 4.43 -3.67
N SER A 61 16.67 4.57 -2.45
CA SER A 61 17.48 4.55 -1.23
C SER A 61 18.10 3.18 -0.92
N LEU A 62 17.59 2.10 -1.52
CA LEU A 62 18.15 0.76 -1.41
C LEU A 62 19.29 0.49 -2.40
N VAL A 63 19.51 1.34 -3.42
CA VAL A 63 20.59 1.16 -4.41
C VAL A 63 21.97 0.95 -3.76
N PRO A 64 22.41 1.78 -2.79
CA PRO A 64 23.70 1.56 -2.13
C PRO A 64 23.77 0.22 -1.39
N LEU A 65 22.64 -0.25 -0.85
CA LEU A 65 22.59 -1.53 -0.16
C LEU A 65 22.68 -2.72 -1.14
N ILE A 66 22.03 -2.61 -2.31
CA ILE A 66 22.14 -3.60 -3.39
C ILE A 66 23.60 -3.71 -3.88
N LEU A 67 24.37 -2.62 -3.89
CA LEU A 67 25.78 -2.67 -4.30
C LEU A 67 26.68 -3.33 -3.26
N VAL A 68 26.36 -3.22 -1.97
CA VAL A 68 27.28 -3.59 -0.88
C VAL A 68 26.95 -4.96 -0.29
N PHE A 69 25.68 -5.35 -0.24
CA PHE A 69 25.25 -6.55 0.47
C PHE A 69 25.36 -7.80 -0.41
N ASP A 70 25.71 -8.93 0.20
CA ASP A 70 25.53 -10.24 -0.43
C ASP A 70 24.04 -10.63 -0.51
N ASP A 71 23.73 -11.68 -1.26
CA ASP A 71 22.34 -12.10 -1.53
C ASP A 71 21.51 -12.28 -0.25
N PHE A 72 22.09 -12.89 0.79
CA PHE A 72 21.37 -13.16 2.02
C PHE A 72 21.00 -11.88 2.78
N ASN A 73 21.97 -11.01 3.02
CA ASN A 73 21.73 -9.74 3.73
C ASN A 73 20.83 -8.81 2.91
N LEU A 74 20.96 -8.83 1.59
CA LEU A 74 20.08 -8.07 0.70
C LEU A 74 18.62 -8.54 0.82
N TYR A 75 18.37 -9.85 0.75
CA TYR A 75 17.00 -10.37 0.85
C TYR A 75 16.35 -10.09 2.20
N ILE A 76 17.09 -10.21 3.31
CA ILE A 76 16.58 -9.83 4.63
C ILE A 76 16.20 -8.34 4.65
N THR A 77 17.07 -7.48 4.12
CA THR A 77 16.83 -6.04 4.07
C THR A 77 15.59 -5.69 3.24
N ILE A 78 15.44 -6.32 2.07
CA ILE A 78 14.27 -6.15 1.20
C ILE A 78 12.99 -6.63 1.90
N ILE A 79 13.04 -7.76 2.61
CA ILE A 79 11.89 -8.27 3.37
C ILE A 79 11.49 -7.29 4.45
N VAL A 80 12.44 -6.81 5.26
CA VAL A 80 12.17 -5.86 6.34
C VAL A 80 11.61 -4.55 5.76
N ALA A 81 12.23 -4.00 4.73
CA ALA A 81 11.73 -2.80 4.05
C ALA A 81 10.32 -3.02 3.49
N GLY A 82 10.10 -4.12 2.77
CA GLY A 82 8.81 -4.48 2.20
C GLY A 82 7.71 -4.60 3.26
N LEU A 83 8.00 -5.23 4.41
CA LEU A 83 7.06 -5.33 5.52
C LEU A 83 6.72 -3.97 6.12
N VAL A 84 7.73 -3.14 6.40
CA VAL A 84 7.52 -1.78 6.93
C VAL A 84 6.64 -0.96 5.99
N PHE A 85 6.94 -0.98 4.70
CA PHE A 85 6.15 -0.25 3.71
C PHE A 85 4.78 -0.86 3.48
N GLY A 86 4.65 -2.19 3.53
CA GLY A 86 3.37 -2.87 3.49
C GLY A 86 2.44 -2.39 4.61
N VAL A 87 2.95 -2.26 5.84
CA VAL A 87 2.18 -1.71 6.97
C VAL A 87 1.80 -0.25 6.74
N LEU A 88 2.72 0.57 6.24
CA LEU A 88 2.45 1.98 5.94
C LEU A 88 1.38 2.14 4.86
N PHE A 89 1.49 1.39 3.76
CA PHE A 89 0.52 1.43 2.67
C PHE A 89 -0.84 0.89 3.08
N ASP A 90 -0.88 -0.20 3.84
CA ASP A 90 -2.12 -0.74 4.38
C ASP A 90 -2.83 0.29 5.27
N SER A 91 -2.08 1.04 6.09
CA SER A 91 -2.63 2.11 6.94
C SER A 91 -3.14 3.31 6.12
N LEU A 92 -2.36 3.76 5.13
CA LEU A 92 -2.76 4.81 4.18
C LEU A 92 -4.04 4.45 3.42
N LEU A 93 -4.16 3.20 2.98
CA LEU A 93 -5.32 2.70 2.25
C LEU A 93 -6.52 2.44 3.17
N SER A 94 -6.31 2.05 4.42
CA SER A 94 -7.41 1.80 5.38
C SER A 94 -8.09 3.10 5.82
N ASP A 95 -7.31 4.18 5.99
CA ASP A 95 -7.84 5.48 6.40
C ASP A 95 -8.49 6.23 5.24
N ALA A 96 -8.03 5.97 4.02
CA ALA A 96 -8.71 6.39 2.81
C ALA A 96 -10.01 5.58 2.62
N SER A 97 -11.09 5.98 3.32
CA SER A 97 -12.45 5.45 3.18
C SER A 97 -13.08 5.64 1.78
N LEU A 98 -12.26 5.94 0.78
CA LEU A 98 -12.57 6.25 -0.61
C LEU A 98 -12.81 5.01 -1.47
N THR A 99 -12.59 3.81 -0.94
CA THR A 99 -12.20 2.65 -1.75
C THR A 99 -13.14 1.45 -1.70
N ASN A 100 -14.43 1.62 -1.36
CA ASN A 100 -15.36 0.50 -1.48
C ASN A 100 -15.56 0.02 -2.94
N HIS A 101 -15.15 0.81 -3.95
CA HIS A 101 -15.36 0.47 -5.36
C HIS A 101 -14.12 -0.02 -6.11
N HIS A 102 -12.88 0.29 -5.66
CA HIS A 102 -11.64 -0.07 -6.37
C HIS A 102 -10.66 -0.91 -5.53
N TYR A 103 -11.17 -1.62 -4.53
CA TYR A 103 -10.37 -2.38 -3.58
C TYR A 103 -9.40 -3.39 -4.25
N ILE A 104 -9.88 -4.15 -5.24
CA ILE A 104 -9.07 -5.17 -5.94
C ILE A 104 -7.94 -4.53 -6.74
N LEU A 105 -8.20 -3.35 -7.32
CA LEU A 105 -7.19 -2.60 -8.06
C LEU A 105 -6.03 -2.22 -7.14
N ASN A 106 -6.32 -1.70 -5.94
CA ASN A 106 -5.29 -1.29 -5.00
C ASN A 106 -4.48 -2.48 -4.46
N MET A 107 -5.11 -3.64 -4.28
CA MET A 107 -4.46 -4.83 -3.76
C MET A 107 -3.43 -5.42 -4.74
N ILE A 108 -3.70 -5.40 -6.05
CA ILE A 108 -2.85 -6.04 -7.05
C ILE A 108 -1.92 -5.02 -7.71
N MET A 109 -2.39 -3.81 -8.00
CA MET A 109 -1.63 -2.84 -8.78
C MET A 109 -0.38 -2.37 -8.01
N LEU A 110 -0.51 -2.16 -6.70
CA LEU A 110 0.60 -1.71 -5.87
C LEU A 110 1.79 -2.69 -5.82
N PRO A 111 1.61 -3.98 -5.49
CA PRO A 111 2.73 -4.93 -5.48
C PRO A 111 3.29 -5.19 -6.87
N VAL A 112 2.49 -5.12 -7.94
CA VAL A 112 2.99 -5.25 -9.31
C VAL A 112 3.89 -4.08 -9.67
N ILE A 113 3.47 -2.84 -9.41
CA ILE A 113 4.30 -1.66 -9.67
C ILE A 113 5.58 -1.72 -8.84
N ALA A 114 5.46 -2.05 -7.56
CA ALA A 114 6.59 -2.23 -6.65
C ALA A 114 7.58 -3.28 -7.18
N ALA A 115 7.11 -4.44 -7.63
CA ALA A 115 7.93 -5.49 -8.22
C ALA A 115 8.70 -4.99 -9.43
N VAL A 116 8.01 -4.31 -10.36
CA VAL A 116 8.62 -3.76 -11.57
C VAL A 116 9.69 -2.74 -11.23
N ILE A 117 9.43 -1.82 -10.30
CA ILE A 117 10.41 -0.82 -9.85
C ILE A 117 11.67 -1.50 -9.30
N PHE A 118 11.52 -2.50 -8.44
CA PHE A 118 12.66 -3.22 -7.86
C PHE A 118 13.44 -4.04 -8.90
N VAL A 119 12.76 -4.67 -9.86
CA VAL A 119 13.41 -5.35 -10.99
C VAL A 119 14.26 -4.34 -11.78
N LEU A 120 13.68 -3.20 -12.15
CA LEU A 120 14.39 -2.16 -12.91
C LEU A 120 15.60 -1.62 -12.15
N ILE A 121 15.44 -1.30 -10.86
CA ILE A 121 16.52 -0.77 -10.06
C ILE A 121 17.63 -1.80 -9.85
N THR A 122 17.31 -3.08 -9.66
CA THR A 122 18.33 -4.13 -9.56
C THR A 122 19.10 -4.28 -10.86
N ILE A 123 18.42 -4.24 -12.02
CA ILE A 123 19.07 -4.24 -13.34
C ILE A 123 20.03 -3.04 -13.46
N ILE A 124 19.55 -1.83 -13.18
CA ILE A 124 20.35 -0.61 -13.27
C ILE A 124 21.56 -0.69 -12.32
N THR A 125 21.37 -1.20 -11.11
CA THR A 125 22.42 -1.31 -10.10
C THR A 125 23.49 -2.33 -10.50
N ASN A 126 23.10 -3.49 -11.04
CA ASN A 126 24.04 -4.47 -11.57
C ASN A 126 24.88 -3.88 -12.72
N TYR A 127 24.25 -3.17 -13.67
CA TYR A 127 24.96 -2.50 -14.75
C TYR A 127 25.90 -1.40 -14.24
N LEU A 128 25.48 -0.64 -13.24
CA LEU A 128 26.31 0.39 -12.62
C LEU A 128 27.54 -0.23 -11.92
N GLY A 129 27.37 -1.38 -11.26
CA GLY A 129 28.47 -2.15 -10.69
C GLY A 129 29.51 -2.57 -11.74
N LEU A 130 29.05 -3.06 -12.91
CA LEU A 130 29.92 -3.43 -14.03
C LEU A 130 30.67 -2.22 -14.60
N ILE A 131 29.98 -1.10 -14.86
CA ILE A 131 30.56 0.10 -15.48
C ILE A 131 31.59 0.76 -14.56
N LEU A 132 31.36 0.74 -13.25
CA LEU A 132 32.26 1.30 -12.26
C LEU A 132 33.39 0.34 -11.85
N GLU A 133 33.47 -0.84 -12.47
CA GLU A 133 34.43 -1.90 -12.14
C GLU A 133 34.45 -2.24 -10.64
N LEU A 134 33.29 -2.10 -9.98
CA LEU A 134 33.15 -2.47 -8.59
C LEU A 134 33.01 -3.99 -8.52
N ASN A 135 33.78 -4.64 -7.65
CA ASN A 135 33.63 -6.08 -7.38
C ASN A 135 32.38 -6.33 -6.52
N VAL A 136 31.20 -6.05 -7.09
CA VAL A 136 29.91 -6.16 -6.42
C VAL A 136 29.22 -7.49 -6.75
N PRO A 137 28.48 -8.06 -5.80
CA PRO A 137 27.65 -9.23 -6.06
C PRO A 137 26.59 -8.92 -7.13
N MET A 138 26.39 -9.87 -8.04
CA MET A 138 25.36 -9.78 -9.08
C MET A 138 24.07 -10.39 -8.56
N HIS A 139 23.05 -9.57 -8.33
CA HIS A 139 21.78 -10.04 -7.81
C HIS A 139 20.78 -10.37 -8.93
N ASN A 140 19.95 -11.38 -8.70
CA ASN A 140 18.85 -11.71 -9.63
C ASN A 140 17.70 -10.68 -9.50
N PRO A 141 17.44 -9.85 -10.53
CA PRO A 141 16.43 -8.78 -10.45
C PRO A 141 15.01 -9.30 -10.21
N ILE A 142 14.68 -10.44 -10.82
CA ILE A 142 13.35 -11.04 -10.73
C ILE A 142 13.12 -11.54 -9.31
N MET A 143 14.12 -12.19 -8.72
CA MET A 143 14.06 -12.69 -7.34
C MET A 143 13.83 -11.54 -6.35
N VAL A 144 14.61 -10.45 -6.48
CA VAL A 144 14.49 -9.24 -5.65
C VAL A 144 13.09 -8.63 -5.76
N GLY A 145 12.57 -8.47 -6.98
CA GLY A 145 11.23 -7.95 -7.22
C GLY A 145 10.12 -8.81 -6.61
N ILE A 146 10.20 -10.14 -6.76
CA ILE A 146 9.22 -11.07 -6.19
C ILE A 146 9.24 -11.02 -4.66
N ILE A 147 10.43 -11.07 -4.04
CA ILE A 147 10.57 -11.03 -2.58
C ILE A 147 9.95 -9.74 -2.02
N TYR A 148 10.26 -8.59 -2.63
CA TYR A 148 9.67 -7.32 -2.21
C TYR A 148 8.15 -7.29 -2.37
N ALA A 149 7.64 -7.78 -3.50
CA ALA A 149 6.21 -7.82 -3.79
C ALA A 149 5.43 -8.76 -2.84
N ILE A 150 6.05 -9.85 -2.38
CA ILE A 150 5.44 -10.71 -1.35
C ILE A 150 5.47 -10.00 0.01
N ALA A 151 6.61 -9.42 0.37
CA ALA A 151 6.80 -8.74 1.66
C ALA A 151 5.84 -7.56 1.84
N ILE A 152 5.57 -6.78 0.79
CA ILE A 152 4.66 -5.62 0.85
C ILE A 152 3.18 -6.02 0.97
N ILE A 153 2.78 -7.19 0.43
CA ILE A 153 1.40 -7.69 0.52
C ILE A 153 1.12 -8.30 1.90
N LEU A 154 2.12 -8.94 2.49
CA LEU A 154 1.96 -9.78 3.67
C LEU A 154 1.22 -9.10 4.84
N PRO A 155 1.55 -7.86 5.25
CA PRO A 155 0.86 -7.19 6.36
C PRO A 155 -0.64 -7.01 6.11
N HIS A 156 -1.02 -6.65 4.88
CA HIS A 156 -2.41 -6.47 4.50
C HIS A 156 -3.20 -7.79 4.55
N SER A 157 -2.60 -8.87 4.04
CA SER A 157 -3.19 -10.21 4.08
C SER A 157 -3.41 -10.69 5.51
N ILE A 158 -2.45 -10.45 6.42
CA ILE A 158 -2.56 -10.83 7.84
C ILE A 158 -3.68 -10.05 8.52
N ARG A 159 -3.73 -8.73 8.36
CA ARG A 159 -4.79 -7.89 8.98
C ARG A 159 -6.18 -8.35 8.59
N ARG A 160 -6.37 -8.79 7.34
CA ARG A 160 -7.63 -9.33 6.85
C ARG A 160 -7.97 -10.71 7.40
N ALA A 161 -6.99 -11.60 7.54
CA ALA A 161 -7.23 -12.92 8.12
C ALA A 161 -7.67 -12.83 9.60
N ALA A 162 -7.32 -11.74 10.29
CA ALA A 162 -7.67 -11.50 11.68
C ALA A 162 -9.01 -10.75 11.91
N ALA A 163 -9.67 -10.26 10.86
CA ALA A 163 -10.90 -9.45 10.92
C ALA A 163 -12.16 -10.26 10.59
#